data_AF-A0A9Q3HXV4-F1
#
_entry.id   AF-A0A9Q3HXV4-F1
#
_cell.length_a   1.000
_cell.length_b   1.000
_cell.length_c   1.000
_cell.angle_alpha   90.00
_cell.angle_beta   90.00
_cell.angle_gamma   90.00
#
_symmetry.space_group_name_H-M   'P 1'
#
loop_
_entity.id
_entity.type
_entity.pdbx_description
1 polymer ?
#
loop_
_entity_poly.entity_id
_entity_poly.type
_entity_poly.pdbx_seq_one_letter_code
_entity_poly.pdbx_strand_id
1 'polypeptide(L)'
;MKNPGHYKAQASKDSSNKNWAWFPQRYRKIIEENSAQSDDEADAQKLEIYVIHTLRYRSRKANIFFWRLDQAMAKYKRNMGLSSRMRVRVLPKILIQSENCKPPKGLPADFYSLKWFKGLTNIEKRMIVDIKNVAFLPNPEEELNPKKHPDESLSDKAFNKK
;
A
#
# COMPACT_ATOMS: atom_id res chain seq x y z
N MET A 1 -9.53 -44.73 2.72
CA MET A 1 -10.32 -43.53 2.34
C MET A 1 -10.88 -42.91 3.62
N LYS A 2 -10.40 -41.73 4.03
CA LYS A 2 -10.93 -40.92 5.14
C LYS A 2 -10.95 -39.45 4.69
N ASN A 3 -12.07 -38.80 4.98
CA ASN A 3 -12.58 -37.56 4.37
C ASN A 3 -11.66 -36.32 4.44
N PRO A 4 -11.79 -35.39 3.47
CA PRO A 4 -11.07 -34.12 3.47
C PRO A 4 -11.65 -33.18 4.53
N GLY A 5 -10.81 -32.79 5.50
CA GLY A 5 -11.17 -31.79 6.49
C GLY A 5 -11.38 -30.43 5.81
N HIS A 6 -12.61 -29.92 5.86
CA HIS A 6 -12.91 -28.53 5.54
C HIS A 6 -12.19 -27.62 6.54
N TYR A 7 -11.05 -27.07 6.15
CA TYR A 7 -10.46 -25.94 6.85
C TYR A 7 -11.37 -24.73 6.64
N LYS A 8 -12.25 -24.45 7.62
CA LYS A 8 -12.85 -23.12 7.74
C LYS A 8 -11.70 -22.17 8.06
N ALA A 9 -11.32 -21.34 7.09
CA ALA A 9 -10.47 -20.19 7.34
C ALA A 9 -11.18 -19.30 8.36
N GLN A 10 -10.85 -19.48 9.63
CA GLN A 10 -11.14 -18.48 10.64
C GLN A 10 -10.29 -17.27 10.27
N ALA A 11 -10.92 -16.30 9.62
CA ALA A 11 -10.37 -14.96 9.51
C ALA A 11 -10.03 -14.53 10.93
N SER A 12 -8.74 -14.55 11.28
CA SER A 12 -8.29 -14.02 12.56
C SER A 12 -8.69 -12.56 12.58
N LYS A 13 -9.72 -12.26 13.38
CA LYS A 13 -10.00 -10.91 13.83
C LYS A 13 -8.95 -10.53 14.88
N ASP A 14 -7.68 -10.59 14.48
CA ASP A 14 -6.63 -9.84 15.16
C ASP A 14 -6.76 -8.40 14.68
N SER A 15 -7.82 -7.75 15.14
CA SER A 15 -7.93 -6.30 15.21
C SER A 15 -6.90 -5.81 16.24
N SER A 16 -5.63 -6.04 15.94
CA SER A 16 -4.53 -5.29 16.55
C SER A 16 -4.88 -3.83 16.35
N ASN A 17 -4.93 -3.10 17.47
CA ASN A 17 -5.39 -1.74 17.61
C ASN A 17 -4.69 -0.83 16.58
N LYS A 18 -5.26 -0.70 15.39
CA LYS A 18 -4.68 -0.03 14.22
C LYS A 18 -4.93 1.47 14.40
N ASN A 19 -4.15 2.08 15.29
CA ASN A 19 -4.25 3.51 15.61
C ASN A 19 -3.61 4.35 14.48
N TRP A 20 -4.14 4.23 13.25
CA TRP A 20 -3.75 5.03 12.08
C TRP A 20 -4.29 6.47 12.16
N ALA A 21 -4.92 6.84 13.28
CA ALA A 21 -5.58 8.13 13.49
C ALA A 21 -4.65 9.33 13.27
N TRP A 22 -3.34 9.16 13.50
CA TRP A 22 -2.32 10.19 13.31
C TRP A 22 -1.90 10.40 11.85
N PHE A 23 -2.29 9.51 10.93
CA PHE A 23 -2.03 9.71 9.49
C PHE A 23 -3.13 10.55 8.84
N PRO A 24 -2.82 11.28 7.77
CA PRO A 24 -3.81 11.92 6.92
C PRO A 24 -4.87 10.93 6.44
N GLN A 25 -6.11 11.40 6.29
CA GLN A 25 -7.24 10.53 5.91
C GLN A 25 -7.02 9.86 4.55
N ARG A 26 -6.40 10.57 3.59
CA ARG A 26 -5.97 10.01 2.30
C ARG A 26 -5.05 8.79 2.39
N TYR A 27 -4.12 8.74 3.35
CA TYR A 27 -3.26 7.57 3.55
C TYR A 27 -4.01 6.42 4.20
N ARG A 28 -4.89 6.70 5.17
CA ARG A 28 -5.72 5.68 5.81
C ARG A 28 -6.54 4.90 4.80
N LYS A 29 -7.20 5.58 3.85
CA LYS A 29 -7.96 4.95 2.76
C LYS A 29 -7.12 3.93 1.97
N ILE A 30 -5.85 4.24 1.70
CA ILE A 30 -4.95 3.35 0.94
C ILE A 30 -4.47 2.18 1.81
N ILE A 31 -4.15 2.42 3.08
CA ILE A 31 -3.61 1.41 4.01
C ILE A 31 -4.69 0.39 4.42
N GLU A 32 -5.94 0.84 4.57
CA GLU A 32 -7.08 0.02 4.97
C GLU A 32 -7.61 -0.86 3.84
N GLU A 33 -7.36 -0.48 2.58
CA GLU A 33 -7.81 -1.24 1.42
C GLU A 33 -6.92 -2.47 1.20
N ASN A 34 -7.44 -3.65 1.55
CA ASN A 34 -6.69 -4.91 1.42
C ASN A 34 -6.29 -5.20 -0.03
N SER A 35 -7.13 -4.85 -1.00
CA SER A 35 -6.79 -5.03 -2.42
C SER A 35 -5.72 -4.05 -2.90
N ALA A 36 -5.37 -3.04 -2.11
CA ALA A 36 -4.27 -2.14 -2.38
C ALA A 36 -2.92 -2.71 -1.94
N GLN A 37 -2.87 -3.82 -1.20
CA GLN A 37 -1.66 -4.48 -0.72
C GLN A 37 -1.16 -5.52 -1.75
N SER A 38 0.16 -5.67 -1.89
CA SER A 38 0.74 -6.69 -2.77
C SER A 38 0.72 -8.04 -2.06
N ASP A 39 0.47 -9.10 -2.82
CA ASP A 39 0.74 -10.46 -2.34
C ASP A 39 2.24 -10.69 -2.48
N ASP A 40 2.96 -10.57 -1.37
CA ASP A 40 4.42 -10.69 -1.35
C ASP A 40 4.80 -12.13 -1.02
N GLU A 41 5.54 -12.76 -1.91
CA GLU A 41 6.10 -14.09 -1.69
C GLU A 41 7.49 -14.01 -1.06
N ALA A 42 7.84 -15.05 -0.30
CA ALA A 42 9.19 -15.21 0.20
C ALA A 42 10.13 -15.50 -0.97
N ASP A 43 11.28 -14.84 -1.01
CA ASP A 43 12.34 -15.18 -1.95
C ASP A 43 12.81 -16.61 -1.67
N ALA A 44 12.65 -17.50 -2.66
CA ALA A 44 13.00 -18.91 -2.53
C ALA A 44 14.49 -19.13 -2.16
N GLN A 45 15.35 -18.14 -2.42
CA GLN A 45 16.78 -18.20 -2.11
C GLN A 45 17.15 -17.53 -0.77
N LYS A 46 16.27 -16.71 -0.21
CA LYS A 46 16.55 -15.93 1.01
C LYS A 46 15.35 -16.03 1.94
N LEU A 47 15.46 -16.92 2.93
CA LEU A 47 14.43 -17.30 3.90
C LEU A 47 13.76 -16.13 4.67
N GLU A 48 14.30 -14.90 4.59
CA GLU A 48 13.80 -13.73 5.32
C GLU A 48 13.50 -12.49 4.43
N ILE A 49 13.69 -12.58 3.11
CA ILE A 49 13.42 -11.48 2.18
C ILE A 49 12.14 -11.76 1.41
N TYR A 50 11.24 -10.79 1.42
CA TYR A 50 10.00 -10.83 0.64
C TYR A 50 10.11 -9.88 -0.54
N VAL A 51 9.79 -10.38 -1.72
CA VAL A 51 9.88 -9.59 -2.95
C VAL A 51 8.53 -8.93 -3.19
N ILE A 52 8.52 -7.60 -3.27
CA ILE A 52 7.29 -6.87 -3.56
C ILE A 52 6.91 -7.12 -5.01
N HIS A 53 5.83 -7.88 -5.21
CA HIS A 53 5.27 -8.06 -6.54
C HIS A 53 4.64 -6.76 -7.04
N THR A 54 4.97 -6.40 -8.27
CA THR A 54 4.47 -5.21 -8.95
C THR A 54 3.04 -5.44 -9.40
N LEU A 55 2.10 -4.72 -8.82
CA LEU A 55 0.72 -4.66 -9.30
C LEU A 55 0.67 -3.81 -10.57
N ARG A 56 0.11 -4.35 -11.66
CA ARG A 56 0.01 -3.67 -12.97
C ARG A 56 -0.64 -2.30 -12.90
N TYR A 57 -1.61 -2.15 -12.01
CA TYR A 57 -2.38 -0.93 -11.82
C TYR A 57 -1.72 0.08 -10.89
N ARG A 58 -0.75 -0.32 -10.05
CA ARG A 58 -0.17 0.55 -9.02
C ARG A 58 0.91 1.46 -9.60
N SER A 59 0.91 2.73 -9.22
CA SER A 59 1.90 3.72 -9.64
C SER A 59 3.25 3.53 -8.95
N ARG A 60 4.32 4.10 -9.52
CA ARG A 60 5.64 4.15 -8.86
C ARG A 60 5.58 4.90 -7.53
N LYS A 61 4.77 5.97 -7.44
CA LYS A 61 4.56 6.73 -6.21
C LYS A 61 3.98 5.87 -5.10
N ALA A 62 2.94 5.10 -5.41
CA ALA A 62 2.33 4.18 -4.47
C ALA A 62 3.32 3.08 -4.00
N ASN A 63 4.16 2.54 -4.89
CA ASN A 63 5.22 1.60 -4.48
C ASN A 63 6.21 2.22 -3.49
N ILE A 64 6.68 3.44 -3.77
CA ILE A 64 7.60 4.16 -2.87
C ILE A 64 6.92 4.45 -1.52
N PHE A 65 5.65 4.85 -1.53
CA PHE A 65 4.87 5.08 -0.31
C PHE A 65 4.80 3.84 0.58
N PHE A 66 4.45 2.67 0.05
CA PHE A 66 4.40 1.44 0.85
C PHE A 66 5.78 1.07 1.41
N TRP A 67 6.84 1.25 0.62
CA TRP A 67 8.21 1.05 1.09
C TRP A 67 8.61 2.03 2.21
N ARG A 68 8.19 3.30 2.13
CA ARG A 68 8.38 4.31 3.19
C ARG A 68 7.58 3.97 4.44
N LEU A 69 6.34 3.52 4.28
CA LEU A 69 5.47 3.09 5.38
C LEU A 69 6.10 1.92 6.13
N ASP A 70 6.63 0.92 5.44
CA ASP A 70 7.31 -0.21 6.05
C ASP A 70 8.55 0.22 6.85
N GLN A 71 9.35 1.14 6.31
CA GLN A 71 10.50 1.70 7.04
C GLN A 71 10.08 2.47 8.29
N ALA A 72 9.03 3.30 8.20
CA ALA A 72 8.50 4.07 9.33
C ALA A 72 7.99 3.13 10.43
N MET A 73 7.26 2.07 10.06
CA MET A 73 6.75 1.05 10.98
C MET A 73 7.87 0.24 11.65
N ALA A 74 8.91 -0.14 10.89
CA ALA A 74 10.07 -0.83 11.43
C ALA A 74 10.83 0.04 12.45
N LYS A 75 11.00 1.34 12.13
CA LYS A 75 11.62 2.31 13.05
C LYS A 75 10.79 2.50 14.32
N TYR A 76 9.47 2.63 14.20
CA TYR A 76 8.56 2.74 15.33
C TYR A 76 8.67 1.54 16.28
N LYS A 77 8.61 0.32 15.74
CA LYS A 77 8.74 -0.91 16.55
C LYS A 77 10.09 -0.98 17.28
N ARG A 78 11.19 -0.66 16.58
CA ARG A 78 12.53 -0.59 17.18
C ARG A 78 12.58 0.41 18.34
N ASN A 79 12.03 1.61 18.16
CA ASN A 79 12.00 2.63 19.20
C ASN A 79 11.14 2.24 20.41
N MET A 80 10.06 1.49 20.20
CA MET A 80 9.19 0.99 21.27
C MET A 80 9.73 -0.28 21.96
N GLY A 81 10.93 -0.77 21.59
CA GLY A 81 11.48 -2.01 22.12
C GLY A 81 10.68 -3.26 21.75
N LEU A 82 9.76 -3.16 20.78
CA LEU A 82 8.93 -4.27 20.36
C LEU A 82 9.73 -5.18 19.43
N SER A 83 9.74 -6.49 19.73
CA SER A 83 10.32 -7.48 18.82
C SER A 83 9.62 -7.42 17.48
N SER A 84 10.39 -7.08 16.44
CA SER A 84 9.87 -6.91 15.10
C SER A 84 9.96 -8.23 14.33
N ARG A 85 8.86 -8.98 14.28
CA ARG A 85 8.66 -10.04 13.27
C ARG A 85 8.29 -9.48 11.89
N MET A 86 8.58 -8.21 11.64
CA MET A 86 8.20 -7.55 10.38
C MET A 86 9.13 -8.03 9.28
N ARG A 87 8.52 -8.50 8.19
CA ARG A 87 9.23 -9.02 7.02
C ARG A 87 10.03 -7.91 6.36
N VAL A 88 11.28 -8.21 5.98
CA VAL A 88 12.08 -7.29 5.18
C VAL A 88 11.60 -7.37 3.73
N ARG A 89 10.97 -6.31 3.25
CA ARG A 89 10.51 -6.20 1.87
C ARG A 89 11.53 -5.45 1.04
N VAL A 90 11.86 -6.01 -0.12
CA VAL A 90 12.79 -5.39 -1.07
C VAL A 90 12.05 -5.13 -2.39
N LEU A 91 12.23 -3.93 -2.93
CA LEU A 91 11.79 -3.61 -4.28
C LEU A 91 12.73 -4.33 -5.26
N PRO A 92 12.25 -5.26 -6.09
CA PRO A 92 13.12 -6.00 -6.97
C PRO A 92 13.68 -5.09 -8.07
N LYS A 93 14.92 -5.36 -8.50
CA LYS A 93 15.54 -4.65 -9.64
C LYS A 93 14.81 -4.93 -10.95
N ILE A 94 14.24 -6.14 -11.07
CA ILE A 94 13.42 -6.59 -12.20
C ILE A 94 11.98 -6.69 -11.70
N LEU A 95 11.04 -6.06 -12.39
CA LEU A 95 9.64 -6.03 -11.97
C LEU A 95 9.01 -7.43 -12.12
N ILE A 96 8.68 -8.06 -10.98
CA ILE A 96 7.89 -9.30 -10.95
C ILE A 96 6.41 -8.92 -10.92
N GLN A 97 5.62 -9.48 -11.82
CA GLN A 97 4.18 -9.18 -11.90
C GLN A 97 3.43 -9.96 -10.81
N SER A 98 2.59 -9.28 -10.04
CA SER A 98 1.72 -9.95 -9.07
C SER A 98 0.56 -10.66 -9.78
N GLU A 99 0.11 -11.78 -9.20
CA GLU A 99 -1.11 -12.49 -9.61
C GLU A 99 -2.38 -11.71 -9.24
N ASN A 100 -2.30 -10.76 -8.29
CA ASN A 100 -3.39 -9.88 -7.90
C ASN A 100 -3.76 -8.93 -9.04
N CYS A 101 -4.73 -9.35 -9.85
CA CYS A 101 -5.17 -8.61 -11.03
C CYS A 101 -6.28 -7.59 -10.76
N LYS A 102 -6.99 -7.69 -9.63
CA LYS A 102 -8.15 -6.83 -9.35
C LYS A 102 -7.70 -5.50 -8.74
N PRO A 103 -7.97 -4.35 -9.40
CA PRO A 103 -7.64 -3.05 -8.85
C PRO A 103 -8.59 -2.71 -7.68
N PRO A 104 -8.09 -2.06 -6.61
CA PRO A 104 -8.96 -1.45 -5.61
C PRO A 104 -9.86 -0.41 -6.27
N LYS A 105 -11.04 -0.15 -5.70
CA LYS A 105 -11.97 0.88 -6.17
C LYS A 105 -11.97 2.08 -5.23
N GLY A 106 -12.14 3.28 -5.78
CA GLY A 106 -12.26 4.51 -5.01
C GLY A 106 -10.95 5.00 -4.40
N LEU A 107 -9.80 4.49 -4.85
CA LEU A 107 -8.52 5.06 -4.43
C LEU A 107 -8.17 6.33 -5.21
N PRO A 108 -7.33 7.21 -4.65
CA PRO A 108 -6.88 8.44 -5.29
C PRO A 108 -6.22 8.21 -6.65
N ALA A 109 -6.34 9.18 -7.56
CA ALA A 109 -5.91 9.03 -8.95
C ALA A 109 -4.42 8.68 -9.10
N ASP A 110 -3.57 9.24 -8.24
CA ASP A 110 -2.13 9.05 -8.22
C ASP A 110 -1.67 7.70 -7.62
N PHE A 111 -2.60 6.93 -7.05
CA PHE A 111 -2.39 5.52 -6.75
C PHE A 111 -2.20 4.69 -8.01
N TYR A 112 -2.93 5.02 -9.08
CA TYR A 112 -2.92 4.22 -10.29
C TYR A 112 -1.81 4.63 -11.26
N SER A 113 -1.21 3.66 -11.94
CA SER A 113 -0.22 3.94 -12.97
C SER A 113 -0.90 4.60 -14.17
N LEU A 114 -0.24 5.63 -14.74
CA LEU A 114 -0.80 6.34 -15.89
C LEU A 114 -0.99 5.41 -17.10
N LYS A 115 -0.08 4.44 -17.28
CA LYS A 115 -0.17 3.44 -18.35
C LYS A 115 -1.42 2.57 -18.19
N TRP A 116 -1.70 2.09 -16.98
CA TRP A 116 -2.89 1.30 -16.71
C TRP A 116 -4.17 2.14 -16.81
N PHE A 117 -4.17 3.34 -16.22
CA PHE A 117 -5.30 4.26 -16.27
C PHE A 117 -5.72 4.62 -17.71
N LYS A 118 -4.75 4.88 -18.59
CA LYS A 118 -5.02 5.19 -20.01
C LYS A 118 -5.70 4.05 -20.76
N GLY A 119 -5.45 2.81 -20.37
CA GLY A 119 -6.06 1.62 -20.98
C GLY A 119 -7.52 1.38 -20.59
N LEU A 120 -8.05 2.10 -19.60
CA LEU A 120 -9.44 1.96 -19.15
C LEU A 120 -10.42 2.75 -20.02
N THR A 121 -11.64 2.22 -20.13
CA THR A 121 -12.79 2.96 -20.68
C THR A 121 -13.20 4.11 -19.77
N ASN A 122 -13.95 5.09 -20.31
CA ASN A 122 -14.42 6.24 -19.52
C ASN A 122 -15.33 5.83 -18.35
N ILE A 123 -16.11 4.76 -18.53
CA ILE A 123 -16.99 4.22 -17.48
C ILE A 123 -16.15 3.62 -16.36
N GLU A 124 -15.17 2.77 -16.70
CA GLU A 124 -14.27 2.14 -15.72
C GLU A 124 -13.47 3.18 -14.95
N LYS A 125 -12.96 4.23 -15.62
CA LYS A 125 -12.26 5.33 -14.96
C LYS A 125 -13.11 5.97 -13.86
N ARG A 126 -14.37 6.25 -14.14
CA ARG A 126 -15.31 6.85 -13.17
C ARG A 126 -15.71 5.89 -12.04
N MET A 127 -15.78 4.60 -12.33
CA MET A 127 -16.22 3.58 -11.37
C MET A 127 -15.10 3.10 -10.44
N ILE A 128 -13.85 3.10 -10.92
CA ILE A 128 -12.71 2.52 -10.20
C ILE A 128 -11.87 3.61 -9.54
N VAL A 129 -11.69 4.77 -10.17
CA VAL A 129 -10.69 5.75 -9.73
C VAL A 129 -11.37 6.98 -9.12
N ASP A 130 -10.87 7.42 -7.97
CA ASP A 130 -11.22 8.73 -7.43
C ASP A 130 -10.42 9.82 -8.14
N ILE A 131 -10.98 10.31 -9.25
CA ILE A 131 -10.34 11.31 -10.12
C ILE A 131 -10.20 12.67 -9.41
N LYS A 132 -10.98 12.92 -8.35
CA LYS A 132 -11.05 14.23 -7.69
C LYS A 132 -9.97 14.44 -6.64
N ASN A 133 -9.36 13.36 -6.16
CA ASN A 133 -8.42 13.39 -5.06
C ASN A 133 -7.09 12.75 -5.43
N VAL A 134 -6.02 13.30 -4.88
CA VAL A 134 -4.67 12.77 -4.88
C VAL A 134 -4.22 12.50 -3.45
N ALA A 135 -3.38 11.49 -3.25
CA ALA A 135 -2.88 11.11 -1.94
C ALA A 135 -1.46 11.58 -1.68
N PHE A 136 -0.57 11.33 -2.63
CA PHE A 136 0.87 11.39 -2.44
C PHE A 136 1.44 12.75 -2.79
N LEU A 137 2.54 13.07 -2.13
CA LEU A 137 3.37 14.21 -2.41
C LEU A 137 3.88 14.19 -3.86
N PRO A 138 4.26 15.37 -4.41
CA PRO A 138 4.94 15.46 -5.70
C PRO A 138 6.19 14.56 -5.73
N ASN A 139 7.00 14.63 -4.66
CA ASN A 139 8.13 13.75 -4.41
C ASN A 139 7.76 12.66 -3.37
N PRO A 140 7.56 11.40 -3.79
CA PRO A 140 7.18 10.32 -2.88
C PRO A 140 8.30 9.92 -1.91
N GLU A 141 9.55 10.34 -2.14
CA GLU A 141 10.66 10.04 -1.22
C GLU A 141 10.59 10.87 0.06
N GLU A 142 9.85 11.98 0.06
CA GLU A 142 9.68 12.85 1.23
C GLU A 142 8.57 12.37 2.16
N GLU A 143 7.81 11.37 1.72
CA GLU A 143 6.71 10.77 2.46
C GLU A 143 7.18 10.12 3.76
N LEU A 144 6.45 10.40 4.84
CA LEU A 144 6.63 9.75 6.15
C LEU A 144 8.03 9.94 6.74
N ASN A 145 8.69 11.03 6.39
CA ASN A 145 9.98 11.39 6.94
C ASN A 145 9.88 11.77 8.44
N PRO A 146 10.98 11.63 9.21
CA PRO A 146 11.00 12.04 10.62
C PRO A 146 10.60 13.51 10.82
N LYS A 147 11.01 14.38 9.88
CA LYS A 147 10.50 15.73 9.76
C LYS A 147 9.33 15.71 8.77
N LYS A 148 8.12 15.94 9.27
CA LYS A 148 6.90 15.94 8.45
C LYS A 148 6.99 17.00 7.36
N HIS A 149 6.64 16.63 6.14
CA HIS A 149 6.45 17.59 5.06
C HIS A 149 5.24 18.50 5.41
N PRO A 150 5.28 19.82 5.15
CA PRO A 150 4.17 20.72 5.49
C PRO A 150 2.83 20.26 4.88
N ASP A 151 2.87 19.71 3.66
CA ASP A 151 1.66 19.25 2.96
C ASP A 151 1.04 17.98 3.56
N GLU A 152 1.79 17.19 4.33
CA GLU A 152 1.22 16.06 5.09
C GLU A 152 0.28 16.53 6.19
N SER A 153 0.48 17.75 6.72
CA SER A 153 -0.36 18.30 7.79
C SER A 153 -1.62 18.99 7.26
N LEU A 154 -1.74 19.14 5.93
CA LEU A 154 -2.91 19.73 5.30
C LEU A 154 -4.10 18.77 5.32
N SER A 155 -5.29 19.34 5.43
CA SER A 155 -6.53 18.62 5.15
C SER A 155 -6.58 18.21 3.68
N ASP A 156 -7.26 17.10 3.38
CA ASP A 156 -7.33 16.57 2.02
C ASP A 156 -7.90 17.62 1.03
N LYS A 157 -8.86 18.45 1.47
CA LYS A 157 -9.40 19.55 0.64
C LYS A 157 -8.35 20.62 0.31
N ALA A 158 -7.50 20.99 1.27
CA ALA A 158 -6.44 21.97 1.05
C ALA A 158 -5.32 21.38 0.20
N PHE A 159 -4.99 20.10 0.41
CA PHE A 159 -4.01 19.37 -0.38
C PHE A 159 -4.40 19.30 -1.86
N ASN A 160 -5.65 18.90 -2.16
CA ASN A 160 -6.15 18.76 -3.54
C ASN A 160 -6.39 20.08 -4.28
N LYS A 161 -6.32 21.23 -3.60
CA LYS A 161 -6.49 22.56 -4.22
C LYS A 161 -5.20 23.12 -4.80
N LYS A 162 -4.04 22.61 -4.34
CA LYS A 162 -2.73 22.98 -4.87
C LYS A 162 -2.51 22.38 -6.25
#